data_AF-A0A9L0RR39-F1
#
_entry.id   AF-A0A9L0RR39-F1
#
_cell.length_a   1.000
_cell.length_b   1.000
_cell.length_c   1.000
_cell.angle_alpha   90.00
_cell.angle_beta   90.00
_cell.angle_gamma   90.00
#
_symmetry.space_group_name_H-M   'P 1'
#
loop_
_entity.id
_entity.type
_entity.pdbx_description
1 polymer ?
#
loop_
_entity_poly.entity_id
_entity_poly.type
_entity_poly.pdbx_seq_one_letter_code
_entity_poly.pdbx_strand_id
1 'polypeptide(L)'
;MKTMIVVWVGVWVGLGPASPTPEPPHCPDHFRVGPKAAPCFSVPHLPPARFFVNFPSAKQYFSQFKHMEEPLEMERSPQLRKHACRVMGALNTVVENLHDPEKVSSVLALVGKAHALKHKVEPVYFKILSGVILEVIAEEFADDFPAETQRAWAKLRSLIYSHVTAAYKEVGWVQQVPNATTPPPTLPSSGP
;
A
#
# COMPACT_ATOMS: atom_id res chain seq x y z
N MET A 1 -6.91 -10.15 -13.61
CA MET A 1 -6.94 -9.43 -12.31
C MET A 1 -6.34 -10.24 -11.15
N LYS A 2 -6.90 -11.39 -10.73
CA LYS A 2 -6.35 -12.17 -9.60
C LYS A 2 -4.86 -12.53 -9.80
N THR A 3 -4.47 -12.98 -10.99
CA THR A 3 -3.07 -13.29 -11.34
C THR A 3 -2.16 -12.09 -11.19
N MET A 4 -2.57 -10.92 -11.68
CA MET A 4 -1.79 -9.67 -11.59
C MET A 4 -1.58 -9.21 -10.14
N ILE A 5 -2.58 -9.45 -9.27
CA ILE A 5 -2.48 -9.17 -7.85
C ILE A 5 -1.52 -10.12 -7.15
N VAL A 6 -1.66 -11.43 -7.40
CA VAL A 6 -0.79 -12.45 -6.80
C VAL A 6 0.65 -12.29 -7.30
N VAL A 7 0.85 -11.97 -8.58
CA VAL A 7 2.16 -11.65 -9.15
C VAL A 7 2.74 -10.40 -8.50
N TRP A 8 1.97 -9.33 -8.34
CA TRP A 8 2.46 -8.10 -7.69
C TRP A 8 2.77 -8.31 -6.20
N VAL A 9 1.93 -9.04 -5.47
CA VAL A 9 2.20 -9.45 -4.08
C VAL A 9 3.45 -10.34 -4.02
N GLY A 10 3.61 -11.28 -4.94
CA GLY A 10 4.78 -12.17 -5.03
C GLY A 10 6.08 -11.42 -5.33
N VAL A 11 6.06 -10.50 -6.29
CA VAL A 11 7.19 -9.62 -6.63
C VAL A 11 7.58 -8.75 -5.43
N TRP A 12 6.60 -8.22 -4.68
CA TRP A 12 6.85 -7.40 -3.49
C TRP A 12 7.40 -8.19 -2.29
N VAL A 13 6.91 -9.41 -2.08
CA VAL A 13 7.32 -10.28 -0.96
C VAL A 13 8.65 -10.98 -1.26
N GLY A 14 9.21 -10.82 -2.46
CA GLY A 14 10.43 -11.50 -2.90
C GLY A 14 10.22 -12.96 -3.29
N LEU A 15 8.98 -13.36 -3.55
CA LEU A 15 8.57 -14.67 -4.06
C LEU A 15 8.38 -14.61 -5.58
N GLY A 16 9.38 -14.11 -6.31
CA GLY A 16 9.36 -14.14 -7.78
C GLY A 16 9.36 -15.58 -8.31
N PRO A 17 8.80 -15.84 -9.52
CA PRO A 17 8.84 -17.16 -10.10
C PRO A 17 10.28 -17.57 -10.40
N ALA A 18 10.72 -18.69 -9.83
CA ALA A 18 11.95 -19.34 -10.26
C ALA A 18 11.81 -19.70 -11.75
N SER A 19 12.45 -18.92 -12.62
CA SER A 19 12.57 -19.29 -14.02
C SER A 19 13.61 -20.43 -14.12
N PRO A 20 13.36 -21.48 -14.93
CA PRO A 20 14.29 -22.59 -15.06
C PRO A 20 15.53 -22.14 -15.86
N THR A 21 16.70 -22.21 -15.24
CA THR A 21 17.98 -22.01 -15.95
C THR A 21 18.28 -23.23 -16.83
N PRO A 22 18.62 -23.06 -18.12
CA PRO A 22 19.26 -24.13 -18.87
C PRO A 22 20.75 -24.21 -18.46
N GLU A 23 21.24 -25.41 -18.15
CA GLU A 23 22.67 -25.65 -17.91
C GLU A 23 23.54 -25.25 -19.12
N PRO A 24 24.73 -24.66 -18.90
CA PRO A 24 25.67 -24.38 -19.98
C PRO A 24 26.62 -25.58 -20.24
N PRO A 25 27.10 -25.79 -21.48
CA PRO A 25 28.20 -26.69 -21.73
C PRO A 25 29.54 -26.04 -21.29
N HIS A 26 30.40 -26.86 -20.71
CA HIS A 26 31.72 -26.55 -20.18
C HIS A 26 32.69 -25.87 -21.18
N CYS A 27 33.48 -24.90 -20.70
CA CYS A 27 34.89 -24.69 -21.07
C CYS A 27 35.63 -23.83 -20.00
N PRO A 28 36.98 -23.93 -19.90
CA PRO A 28 37.70 -23.98 -18.61
C PRO A 28 38.26 -22.65 -18.07
N ASP A 29 38.59 -22.71 -16.78
CA ASP A 29 39.11 -21.67 -15.89
C ASP A 29 40.24 -20.81 -16.44
N HIS A 30 40.00 -19.50 -16.53
CA HIS A 30 40.95 -18.49 -16.07
C HIS A 30 40.20 -17.16 -15.83
N PHE A 31 40.38 -16.58 -14.64
CA PHE A 31 39.73 -15.37 -14.10
C PHE A 31 38.30 -15.52 -13.54
N ARG A 32 38.20 -16.08 -12.33
CA ARG A 32 37.00 -15.97 -11.48
C ARG A 32 36.93 -14.56 -10.85
N VAL A 33 36.34 -13.61 -11.57
CA VAL A 33 35.62 -12.47 -10.97
C VAL A 33 34.19 -12.60 -11.47
N GLY A 34 33.30 -13.08 -10.60
CA GLY A 34 31.93 -13.46 -10.96
C GLY A 34 31.11 -12.29 -11.50
N PRO A 35 30.39 -12.45 -12.62
CA PRO A 35 29.47 -11.46 -13.11
C PRO A 35 28.02 -11.82 -12.77
N LYS A 36 27.24 -10.76 -12.56
CA LYS A 36 25.77 -10.71 -12.42
C LYS A 36 25.23 -11.16 -11.06
N ALA A 37 25.47 -10.30 -10.06
CA ALA A 37 24.34 -9.90 -9.24
C ALA A 37 23.18 -9.58 -10.20
N ALA A 38 22.04 -10.26 -10.00
CA ALA A 38 20.80 -9.87 -10.64
C ALA A 38 20.65 -8.35 -10.50
N PRO A 39 20.13 -7.63 -11.52
CA PRO A 39 19.74 -6.26 -11.28
C PRO A 39 18.85 -6.31 -10.05
N CYS A 40 19.30 -5.70 -8.95
CA CYS A 40 18.35 -5.09 -8.04
C CYS A 40 17.45 -4.32 -8.99
N PHE A 41 16.19 -4.72 -9.09
CA PHE A 41 15.20 -3.86 -9.70
C PHE A 41 15.26 -2.60 -8.85
N SER A 42 16.06 -1.64 -9.30
CA SER A 42 15.93 -0.23 -8.98
C SER A 42 14.60 0.15 -9.59
N VAL A 43 13.53 -0.29 -8.94
CA VAL A 43 12.27 0.43 -8.96
C VAL A 43 12.61 1.62 -8.08
N PRO A 44 12.83 2.82 -8.63
CA PRO A 44 12.74 3.96 -7.76
C PRO A 44 11.29 3.95 -7.24
N HIS A 45 11.04 4.40 -6.02
CA HIS A 45 9.69 4.56 -5.43
C HIS A 45 8.92 3.28 -5.04
N LEU A 46 9.18 2.77 -3.83
CA LEU A 46 8.21 1.92 -3.11
C LEU A 46 6.88 2.69 -2.89
N PRO A 47 5.68 2.13 -3.17
CA PRO A 47 4.36 2.74 -2.89
C PRO A 47 4.17 3.29 -1.48
N PRO A 48 4.61 2.62 -0.39
CA PRO A 48 4.56 3.19 0.95
C PRO A 48 5.42 4.45 1.09
N ALA A 49 6.61 4.48 0.49
CA ALA A 49 7.45 5.68 0.49
C ALA A 49 6.78 6.83 -0.28
N ARG A 50 6.22 6.55 -1.47
CA ARG A 50 5.44 7.55 -2.24
C ARG A 50 4.25 8.10 -1.43
N PHE A 51 3.54 7.24 -0.71
CA PHE A 51 2.46 7.66 0.19
C PHE A 51 2.96 8.60 1.30
N PHE A 52 4.05 8.26 1.97
CA PHE A 52 4.58 9.09 3.07
C PHE A 52 5.29 10.38 2.62
N VAL A 53 5.80 10.41 1.39
CA VAL A 53 6.31 11.64 0.75
C VAL A 53 5.16 12.57 0.39
N ASN A 54 4.11 12.05 -0.26
CA ASN A 54 2.97 12.87 -0.70
C ASN A 54 2.04 13.27 0.45
N PHE A 55 2.01 12.48 1.54
CA PHE A 55 1.15 12.69 2.70
C PHE A 55 1.96 12.56 4.00
N PRO A 56 2.86 13.52 4.30
CA PRO A 56 3.77 13.43 5.44
C PRO A 56 3.06 13.39 6.79
N SER A 57 1.84 13.95 6.89
CA SER A 57 1.00 13.86 8.08
C SER A 57 0.67 12.42 8.47
N ALA A 58 0.65 11.47 7.52
CA ALA A 58 0.42 10.06 7.81
C ALA A 58 1.57 9.41 8.61
N LYS A 59 2.78 10.01 8.59
CA LYS A 59 3.93 9.47 9.32
C LYS A 59 3.76 9.56 10.84
N GLN A 60 2.84 10.40 11.34
CA GLN A 60 2.59 10.59 12.77
C GLN A 60 2.28 9.29 13.53
N TYR A 61 1.69 8.30 12.85
CA TYR A 61 1.32 7.01 13.43
C TYR A 61 2.50 6.02 13.57
N PHE A 62 3.68 6.40 13.08
CA PHE A 62 4.86 5.53 13.00
C PHE A 62 6.05 6.12 13.75
N SER A 63 6.21 5.70 15.00
CA SER A 63 7.21 6.24 15.92
C SER A 63 8.66 6.15 15.42
N GLN A 64 9.02 5.14 14.62
CA GLN A 64 10.41 4.91 14.20
C GLN A 64 10.81 5.68 12.94
N PHE A 65 9.85 6.17 12.14
CA PHE A 65 10.16 6.90 10.90
C PHE A 65 9.40 8.23 10.74
N LYS A 66 8.66 8.68 11.76
CA LYS A 66 7.89 9.94 11.70
C LYS A 66 8.69 11.18 11.29
N HIS A 67 10.00 11.19 11.58
CA HIS A 67 10.92 12.28 11.29
C HIS A 67 11.71 12.11 9.99
N MET A 68 11.64 10.95 9.35
CA MET A 68 12.37 10.70 8.10
C MET A 68 11.69 11.45 6.95
N GLU A 69 12.47 12.16 6.14
CA GLU A 69 12.00 12.89 4.97
C GLU A 69 12.48 12.25 3.68
N GLU A 70 13.69 11.71 3.70
CA GLU A 70 14.30 11.08 2.54
C GLU A 70 13.61 9.74 2.19
N PRO A 71 13.13 9.56 0.94
CA PRO A 71 12.45 8.33 0.53
C PRO A 71 13.28 7.07 0.74
N LEU A 72 14.57 7.13 0.37
CA LEU A 72 15.49 6.00 0.50
C LEU A 72 15.75 5.60 1.96
N GLU A 73 15.72 6.55 2.87
CA GLU A 73 15.84 6.29 4.31
C GLU A 73 14.55 5.62 4.83
N MET A 74 13.39 6.15 4.46
CA MET A 74 12.09 5.57 4.81
C MET A 74 11.98 4.11 4.33
N GLU A 75 12.37 3.81 3.10
CA GLU A 75 12.35 2.45 2.53
C GLU A 75 13.18 1.45 3.33
N ARG A 76 14.25 1.91 3.99
CA ARG A 76 15.12 1.08 4.84
C ARG A 76 14.56 0.90 6.26
N SER A 77 13.53 1.64 6.65
CA SER A 77 12.92 1.54 7.97
C SER A 77 12.34 0.14 8.23
N PRO A 78 12.80 -0.58 9.27
CA PRO A 78 12.26 -1.89 9.62
C PRO A 78 10.77 -1.83 9.98
N GLN A 79 10.30 -0.73 10.59
CA GLN A 79 8.88 -0.54 10.90
C GLN A 79 8.06 -0.38 9.62
N LEU A 80 8.54 0.41 8.66
CA LEU A 80 7.85 0.59 7.38
C LEU A 80 7.77 -0.74 6.61
N ARG A 81 8.88 -1.46 6.49
CA ARG A 81 8.93 -2.75 5.78
C ARG A 81 7.98 -3.78 6.39
N LYS A 82 7.99 -3.92 7.72
CA LYS A 82 7.05 -4.82 8.43
C LYS A 82 5.59 -4.42 8.20
N HIS A 83 5.28 -3.12 8.20
CA HIS A 83 3.94 -2.65 7.93
C HIS A 83 3.54 -2.93 6.48
N ALA A 84 4.41 -2.65 5.51
CA ALA A 84 4.18 -2.94 4.10
C ALA A 84 3.87 -4.43 3.87
N CYS A 85 4.64 -5.35 4.46
CA CYS A 85 4.34 -6.78 4.37
C CYS A 85 2.96 -7.14 4.93
N ARG A 86 2.52 -6.52 6.03
CA ARG A 86 1.18 -6.77 6.60
C ARG A 86 0.06 -6.23 5.71
N VAL A 87 0.24 -5.05 5.13
CA VAL A 87 -0.71 -4.47 4.18
C VAL A 87 -0.87 -5.40 2.98
N MET A 88 0.24 -5.85 2.41
CA MET A 88 0.26 -6.76 1.28
C MET A 88 -0.36 -8.11 1.58
N GLY A 89 -0.05 -8.70 2.74
CA GLY A 89 -0.67 -9.95 3.19
C GLY A 89 -2.18 -9.83 3.34
N ALA A 90 -2.68 -8.75 3.95
CA ALA A 90 -4.11 -8.51 4.11
C ALA A 90 -4.81 -8.32 2.75
N LEU A 91 -4.22 -7.56 1.82
CA LEU A 91 -4.74 -7.38 0.47
C LEU A 91 -4.79 -8.71 -0.29
N ASN A 92 -3.75 -9.53 -0.18
CA ASN A 92 -3.73 -10.85 -0.80
C ASN A 92 -4.86 -11.73 -0.29
N THR A 93 -5.04 -11.80 1.04
CA THR A 93 -6.15 -12.54 1.64
C THR A 93 -7.51 -12.06 1.13
N VAL A 94 -7.73 -10.74 1.05
CA VAL A 94 -8.99 -10.19 0.51
C VAL A 94 -9.20 -10.64 -0.93
N VAL A 95 -8.16 -10.58 -1.77
CA VAL A 95 -8.26 -10.86 -3.20
C VAL A 95 -8.48 -12.34 -3.49
N GLU A 96 -7.78 -13.22 -2.78
CA GLU A 96 -7.98 -14.67 -2.87
C GLU A 96 -9.43 -15.03 -2.51
N ASN A 97 -9.99 -14.36 -1.50
CA ASN A 97 -11.29 -14.64 -0.94
C ASN A 97 -12.43 -13.77 -1.49
N LEU A 98 -12.26 -13.08 -2.63
CA LEU A 98 -13.35 -12.28 -3.24
C LEU A 98 -14.63 -13.07 -3.59
N HIS A 99 -14.55 -14.39 -3.59
CA HIS A 99 -15.67 -15.31 -3.80
C HIS A 99 -16.44 -15.63 -2.50
N ASP A 100 -15.88 -15.27 -1.34
CA ASP A 100 -16.43 -15.47 0.01
C ASP A 100 -16.61 -14.09 0.69
N PRO A 101 -17.81 -13.48 0.59
CA PRO A 101 -18.08 -12.17 1.17
C PRO A 101 -17.93 -12.14 2.69
N GLU A 102 -18.21 -13.23 3.39
CA GLU A 102 -18.10 -13.30 4.85
C GLU A 102 -16.63 -13.24 5.28
N LYS A 103 -15.76 -13.99 4.59
CA LYS A 103 -14.32 -13.96 4.84
C LYS A 103 -13.73 -12.58 4.56
N VAL A 104 -14.12 -11.95 3.45
CA VAL A 104 -13.68 -10.59 3.10
C VAL A 104 -14.12 -9.59 4.18
N SER A 105 -15.37 -9.65 4.60
CA SER A 105 -15.91 -8.78 5.66
C SER A 105 -15.15 -8.97 6.97
N SER A 106 -14.90 -10.22 7.38
CA SER A 106 -14.15 -10.56 8.59
C SER A 106 -12.73 -9.98 8.59
N VAL A 107 -11.98 -10.16 7.49
CA VAL A 107 -10.61 -9.63 7.36
C VAL A 107 -10.59 -8.12 7.43
N LEU A 108 -11.46 -7.45 6.67
CA LEU A 108 -11.51 -5.98 6.61
C LEU A 108 -12.04 -5.36 7.91
N ALA A 109 -12.96 -6.03 8.61
CA ALA A 109 -13.42 -5.61 9.92
C ALA A 109 -12.29 -5.70 10.96
N LEU A 110 -11.50 -6.77 10.97
CA LEU A 110 -10.35 -6.91 11.85
C LEU A 110 -9.34 -5.79 11.62
N VAL A 111 -9.01 -5.52 10.36
CA VAL A 111 -8.10 -4.43 9.98
C VAL A 111 -8.67 -3.08 10.41
N GLY A 112 -9.93 -2.79 10.09
CA GLY A 112 -10.58 -1.52 10.42
C GLY A 112 -10.64 -1.27 11.93
N LYS A 113 -11.08 -2.25 12.71
CA LYS A 113 -11.18 -2.13 14.18
C LYS A 113 -9.81 -1.92 14.82
N ALA A 114 -8.77 -2.62 14.36
CA ALA A 114 -7.42 -2.41 14.86
C ALA A 114 -6.92 -0.98 14.58
N HIS A 115 -7.15 -0.46 13.37
CA HIS A 115 -6.70 0.89 13.02
C HIS A 115 -7.49 1.99 13.74
N ALA A 116 -8.80 1.78 13.95
CA ALA A 116 -9.65 2.70 14.70
C ALA A 116 -9.34 2.70 16.21
N LEU A 117 -9.24 1.52 16.84
CA LEU A 117 -9.15 1.42 18.30
C LEU A 117 -7.72 1.53 18.81
N LYS A 118 -6.80 0.78 18.20
CA LYS A 118 -5.42 0.66 18.69
C LYS A 118 -4.50 1.74 18.11
N HIS A 119 -4.60 1.97 16.81
CA HIS A 119 -3.67 2.86 16.11
C HIS A 119 -4.20 4.30 15.97
N LYS A 120 -5.49 4.52 16.21
CA LYS A 120 -6.16 5.83 16.12
C LYS A 120 -5.94 6.52 14.77
N VAL A 121 -5.91 5.74 13.68
CA VAL A 121 -5.63 6.24 12.33
C VAL A 121 -6.88 6.85 11.73
N GLU A 122 -6.80 8.08 11.22
CA GLU A 122 -7.90 8.69 10.49
C GLU A 122 -8.30 7.88 9.24
N PRO A 123 -9.60 7.59 9.01
CA PRO A 123 -10.06 6.73 7.92
C PRO A 123 -9.75 7.32 6.53
N VAL A 124 -9.51 8.63 6.42
CA VAL A 124 -9.10 9.28 5.16
C VAL A 124 -7.82 8.68 4.59
N TYR A 125 -6.90 8.22 5.44
CA TYR A 125 -5.63 7.63 5.00
C TYR A 125 -5.83 6.28 4.30
N PHE A 126 -6.88 5.52 4.60
CA PHE A 126 -7.23 4.32 3.82
C PHE A 126 -7.67 4.66 2.39
N LYS A 127 -8.45 5.74 2.23
CA LYS A 127 -8.87 6.22 0.91
C LYS A 127 -7.67 6.69 0.09
N ILE A 128 -6.73 7.38 0.71
CA ILE A 128 -5.52 7.89 0.06
C ILE A 128 -4.59 6.73 -0.30
N LEU A 129 -4.26 5.87 0.67
CA LEU A 129 -3.35 4.74 0.48
C LEU A 129 -3.83 3.79 -0.63
N SER A 130 -5.13 3.48 -0.67
CA SER A 130 -5.71 2.66 -1.73
C SER A 130 -5.63 3.31 -3.12
N GLY A 131 -5.57 4.65 -3.20
CA GLY A 131 -5.30 5.38 -4.44
C GLY A 131 -3.85 5.22 -4.88
N VAL A 132 -2.90 5.47 -3.97
CA VAL A 132 -1.46 5.34 -4.25
C VAL A 132 -1.10 3.91 -4.68
N ILE A 133 -1.68 2.89 -4.06
CA ILE A 133 -1.48 1.49 -4.48
C ILE A 133 -1.95 1.28 -5.92
N LEU A 134 -3.10 1.84 -6.29
CA LEU A 134 -3.64 1.70 -7.64
C LEU A 134 -2.79 2.43 -8.69
N GLU A 135 -2.30 3.63 -8.36
CA GLU A 135 -1.38 4.39 -9.21
C GLU A 135 -0.10 3.58 -9.49
N VAL A 136 0.52 3.00 -8.46
CA VAL A 136 1.72 2.18 -8.65
C VAL A 136 1.43 0.93 -9.48
N ILE A 137 0.29 0.27 -9.27
CA ILE A 137 -0.09 -0.90 -10.09
C ILE A 137 -0.34 -0.50 -11.55
N ALA A 138 -0.94 0.66 -11.79
CA ALA A 138 -1.16 1.17 -13.13
C ALA A 138 0.16 1.53 -13.85
N GLU A 139 1.15 2.05 -13.11
CA GLU A 139 2.50 2.32 -13.63
C GLU A 139 3.27 1.04 -13.94
N GLU A 140 3.26 0.06 -13.03
CA GLU A 140 4.02 -1.19 -13.18
C GLU A 140 3.48 -2.09 -14.30
N PHE A 141 2.16 -2.12 -14.48
CA PHE A 141 1.48 -2.96 -15.47
C PHE A 141 0.87 -2.13 -16.60
N ALA A 142 1.46 -0.99 -16.98
CA ALA A 142 0.88 -0.05 -17.93
C ALA A 142 0.41 -0.71 -19.24
N ASP A 143 1.18 -1.67 -19.75
CA ASP A 143 0.87 -2.42 -20.98
C ASP A 143 -0.28 -3.43 -20.80
N ASP A 144 -0.56 -3.86 -19.56
CA ASP A 144 -1.56 -4.86 -19.16
C ASP A 144 -2.69 -4.27 -18.29
N PHE A 145 -2.91 -2.95 -18.32
CA PHE A 145 -3.90 -2.25 -17.50
C PHE A 145 -5.06 -1.60 -18.30
N PRO A 146 -5.82 -2.37 -19.10
CA PRO A 146 -6.94 -1.83 -19.87
C PRO A 146 -8.07 -1.31 -18.98
N ALA A 147 -8.99 -0.55 -19.57
CA ALA A 147 -10.09 0.11 -18.85
C ALA A 147 -10.94 -0.87 -18.00
N GLU A 148 -11.07 -2.12 -18.40
CA GLU A 148 -11.76 -3.14 -17.59
C GLU A 148 -11.00 -3.49 -16.31
N THR A 149 -9.69 -3.70 -16.40
CA THR A 149 -8.82 -3.94 -15.26
C THR A 149 -8.85 -2.74 -14.31
N GLN A 150 -8.79 -1.52 -14.83
CA GLN A 150 -8.93 -0.28 -14.06
C GLN A 150 -10.26 -0.24 -13.28
N ARG A 151 -11.38 -0.54 -13.94
CA ARG A 151 -12.72 -0.59 -13.29
C ARG A 151 -12.78 -1.64 -12.20
N ALA A 152 -12.17 -2.80 -12.41
CA ALA A 152 -12.17 -3.88 -11.43
C ALA A 152 -11.37 -3.50 -10.17
N TRP A 153 -10.23 -2.81 -10.34
CA TRP A 153 -9.47 -2.22 -9.24
C TRP A 153 -10.21 -1.10 -8.51
N ALA A 154 -10.92 -0.24 -9.24
CA ALA A 154 -11.76 0.80 -8.63
C ALA A 154 -12.87 0.19 -7.75
N LYS A 155 -13.50 -0.91 -8.19
CA LYS A 155 -14.47 -1.66 -7.38
C LYS A 155 -13.84 -2.25 -6.12
N LEU A 156 -12.67 -2.89 -6.24
CA LEU A 156 -11.94 -3.43 -5.10
C LEU A 156 -11.58 -2.33 -4.09
N ARG A 157 -11.10 -1.17 -4.56
CA ARG A 157 -10.82 0.00 -3.73
C ARG A 157 -12.07 0.47 -2.98
N SER A 158 -13.21 0.58 -3.67
CA SER A 158 -14.47 0.97 -3.05
C SER A 158 -14.91 -0.03 -1.98
N LEU A 159 -14.77 -1.33 -2.25
CA LEU A 159 -15.10 -2.40 -1.32
C LEU A 159 -14.24 -2.33 -0.05
N ILE A 160 -12.92 -2.21 -0.20
CA ILE A 160 -12.01 -2.11 0.95
C ILE A 160 -12.38 -0.90 1.81
N TYR A 161 -12.56 0.27 1.18
CA TYR A 161 -12.89 1.49 1.90
C TYR A 161 -14.26 1.41 2.60
N SER A 162 -15.27 0.82 1.97
CA SER A 162 -16.61 0.69 2.58
C SER A 162 -16.59 -0.23 3.80
N HIS A 163 -15.92 -1.39 3.73
CA HIS A 163 -15.84 -2.29 4.88
C HIS A 163 -15.02 -1.71 6.03
N VAL A 164 -13.88 -1.06 5.73
CA VAL A 164 -13.07 -0.43 6.78
C VAL A 164 -13.85 0.71 7.46
N THR A 165 -14.51 1.58 6.69
CA THR A 165 -15.29 2.67 7.28
C THR A 165 -16.53 2.18 8.03
N ALA A 166 -17.16 1.08 7.61
CA ALA A 166 -18.20 0.42 8.39
C ALA A 166 -17.66 -0.07 9.74
N ALA A 167 -16.50 -0.75 9.75
CA ALA A 167 -15.85 -1.20 10.97
C ALA A 167 -15.46 -0.06 11.92
N TYR A 168 -15.07 1.11 11.38
CA TYR A 168 -14.85 2.32 12.15
C TYR A 168 -16.13 2.83 12.82
N LYS A 169 -17.25 2.87 12.07
CA LYS A 169 -18.56 3.28 12.61
C LYS A 169 -19.04 2.32 13.71
N GLU A 170 -18.85 1.02 13.53
CA GLU A 170 -19.22 -0.01 14.53
C GLU A 170 -18.54 0.20 15.88
N VAL A 171 -17.30 0.71 15.89
CA VAL A 171 -16.55 0.98 17.12
C VAL A 171 -16.73 2.41 17.63
N GLY A 172 -17.72 3.14 17.11
CA GLY A 172 -18.08 4.49 17.55
C GLY A 172 -17.14 5.58 17.04
N TRP A 173 -16.40 5.36 15.95
CA TRP A 173 -15.59 6.41 15.35
C TRP A 173 -16.49 7.46 14.71
N VAL A 174 -16.52 8.66 15.30
CA VAL A 174 -17.23 9.81 14.74
C VAL A 174 -16.30 10.53 13.77
N GLN A 175 -16.65 10.50 12.48
CA GLN A 175 -15.94 11.25 11.45
C GLN A 175 -16.12 12.75 11.72
N GLN A 176 -15.04 13.43 12.09
CA GLN A 176 -15.01 14.88 12.21
C GLN A 176 -15.11 15.48 10.79
N VAL A 177 -16.17 16.24 10.49
CA VAL A 177 -16.24 17.05 9.25
C VAL A 177 -16.57 18.50 9.62
N PRO A 178 -15.87 19.51 9.05
CA PRO A 178 -14.78 19.43 8.07
C PRO A 178 -13.38 19.49 8.71
N ASN A 179 -12.46 18.72 8.10
CA ASN A 179 -11.00 18.81 8.16
C ASN A 179 -10.43 19.97 9.01
N ALA A 180 -9.71 19.61 10.08
CA ALA A 180 -8.96 20.50 10.97
C ALA A 180 -7.75 21.20 10.30
N THR A 181 -7.81 21.47 8.99
CA THR A 181 -6.86 22.32 8.25
C THR A 181 -7.50 23.64 7.80
N THR A 182 -8.80 23.85 8.04
CA THR A 182 -9.42 25.14 7.75
C THR A 182 -9.22 26.07 8.96
N PRO A 183 -8.41 27.13 8.87
CA PRO A 183 -8.38 28.13 9.93
C PRO A 183 -9.79 28.72 10.10
N PRO A 184 -10.21 29.04 11.33
CA PRO A 184 -11.54 29.57 11.59
C PRO A 184 -11.77 30.84 10.73
N PRO A 185 -12.97 31.03 10.16
CA PRO A 185 -13.27 32.21 9.37
C PRO A 185 -13.09 33.45 10.24
N THR A 186 -12.19 34.34 9.82
CA THR A 186 -12.00 35.65 10.42
C THR A 186 -13.30 36.43 10.26
N LEU A 187 -13.97 36.74 11.37
CA LEU A 187 -15.17 37.58 11.40
C LEU A 187 -14.85 38.92 10.73
N PRO A 188 -15.65 39.40 9.75
CA PRO A 188 -15.52 40.77 9.28
C PRO A 188 -15.91 41.70 10.42
N SER A 189 -14.94 42.50 10.87
CA SER A 189 -15.17 43.62 11.77
C SER A 189 -16.19 44.56 11.12
N SER A 190 -17.40 44.58 11.66
CA SER A 190 -18.35 45.64 11.36
C SER A 190 -17.82 46.89 12.03
N GLY A 191 -17.18 47.76 11.23
CA GLY A 191 -16.73 49.06 11.68
C GLY A 191 -17.92 49.97 12.04
N PRO A 192 -17.66 51.00 12.88
CA PRO A 192 -18.67 51.93 13.38
C PRO A 192 -19.21 52.88 12.30
#